data_AF-A0A534HPC8-F1
#
_entry.id   AF-A0A534HPC8-F1
#
_cell.length_a   1.000
_cell.length_b   1.000
_cell.length_c   1.000
_cell.angle_alpha   90.00
_cell.angle_beta   90.00
_cell.angle_gamma   90.00
#
_symmetry.space_group_name_H-M   'P 1'
#
loop_
_entity.id
_entity.type
_entity.pdbx_description
1 polymer ?
#
loop_
_entity_poly.entity_id
_entity_poly.type
_entity_poly.pdbx_seq_one_letter_code
_entity_poly.pdbx_strand_id
1 'polypeptide(L)'
;VFRDGGLGSIKWKQVAKIGRTVGTEFGNPDLVALASAFGVRGFRVEGPKDLPSVLEEALGETGPSVVDIPVRYDDNPFVRGPK
;
A
#
# COMPACT_ATOMS: atom_id res chain seq x y z
N VAL A 1 -3.91 -0.66 -4.36
CA VAL A 1 -2.51 -0.28 -4.10
C VAL A 1 -2.19 -0.61 -2.66
N PHE A 2 -1.18 -1.46 -2.42
CA PHE A 2 -0.61 -1.61 -1.08
C PHE A 2 0.42 -0.52 -0.88
N ARG A 3 0.04 0.52 -0.13
CA ARG A 3 0.84 1.73 0.07
C ARG A 3 1.68 1.58 1.33
N ASP A 4 2.98 1.42 1.14
CA ASP A 4 4.00 1.37 2.20
C ASP A 4 4.90 2.60 2.24
N GLY A 5 4.76 3.53 1.28
CA GLY A 5 5.65 4.70 1.18
C GLY A 5 7.06 4.37 0.69
N GLY A 6 7.22 3.34 -0.14
CA GLY A 6 8.53 3.02 -0.67
C GLY A 6 8.62 1.79 -1.55
N LEU A 7 9.83 1.27 -1.65
CA LEU A 7 10.14 0.00 -2.31
C LEU A 7 10.34 -1.07 -1.24
N GLY A 8 9.28 -1.47 -0.53
CA GLY A 8 9.37 -2.41 0.60
C GLY A 8 10.18 -3.67 0.29
N SER A 9 9.99 -4.26 -0.90
CA SER A 9 10.74 -5.46 -1.35
C SER A 9 12.25 -5.23 -1.52
N ILE A 10 12.67 -4.02 -1.89
CA ILE A 10 14.09 -3.66 -1.99
C ILE A 10 14.61 -3.28 -0.61
N LYS A 11 13.81 -2.55 0.19
CA LYS A 11 14.14 -2.10 1.54
C LYS A 11 14.61 -3.27 2.40
N TRP A 12 13.82 -4.35 2.50
CA TRP A 12 14.20 -5.49 3.35
C TRP A 12 15.46 -6.20 2.86
N LYS A 13 15.65 -6.33 1.54
CA LYS A 13 16.84 -6.94 0.95
C LYS A 13 18.09 -6.12 1.23
N GLN A 14 17.99 -4.78 1.19
CA GLN A 14 19.10 -3.90 1.54
C GLN A 14 19.43 -4.00 3.04
N VAL A 15 18.44 -3.97 3.92
CA VAL A 15 18.68 -4.16 5.36
C VAL A 15 19.36 -5.52 5.62
N ALA A 16 18.88 -6.59 5.01
CA ALA A 16 19.47 -7.92 5.16
C ALA A 16 20.90 -8.04 4.61
N LYS A 17 21.24 -7.33 3.53
CA LYS A 17 22.54 -7.45 2.85
C LYS A 17 23.59 -6.44 3.32
N ILE A 18 23.18 -5.21 3.63
CA ILE A 18 24.08 -4.08 3.90
C ILE A 18 23.72 -3.29 5.16
N GLY A 19 22.72 -3.72 5.93
CA GLY A 19 22.36 -3.14 7.24
C GLY A 19 21.74 -1.74 7.20
N ARG A 20 21.43 -1.20 6.01
CA ARG A 20 20.85 0.15 5.83
C ARG A 20 20.01 0.24 4.57
N THR A 21 19.26 1.33 4.44
CA THR A 21 18.44 1.64 3.27
C THR A 21 19.06 2.77 2.44
N VAL A 22 18.88 2.73 1.12
CA VAL A 22 19.32 3.75 0.15
C VAL A 22 18.30 3.83 -0.97
N GLY A 23 17.65 4.99 -1.12
CA GLY A 23 16.75 5.29 -2.23
C GLY A 23 15.46 4.47 -2.27
N THR A 24 15.05 3.86 -1.16
CA THR A 24 13.87 2.99 -1.08
C THR A 24 12.66 3.64 -0.42
N GLU A 25 12.77 4.89 0.05
CA GLU A 25 11.72 5.57 0.81
C GLU A 25 11.26 6.82 0.05
N PHE A 26 9.95 6.98 -0.09
CA PHE A 26 9.35 8.11 -0.78
C PHE A 26 7.88 8.33 -0.35
N GLY A 27 7.38 9.54 -0.56
CA GLY A 27 5.95 9.80 -0.43
C GLY A 27 5.15 9.20 -1.60
N ASN A 28 3.85 9.07 -1.41
CA ASN A 28 2.91 8.86 -2.51
C ASN A 28 2.03 10.11 -2.65
N PRO A 29 1.56 10.44 -3.86
CA PRO A 29 0.47 11.40 -4.02
C PRO A 29 -0.79 10.89 -3.33
N ASP A 30 -1.81 11.72 -3.20
CA ASP A 30 -3.14 11.23 -2.84
C ASP A 30 -3.68 10.36 -3.99
N LEU A 31 -3.58 9.05 -3.83
CA LEU A 31 -3.97 8.07 -4.85
C LEU A 31 -5.48 8.07 -5.12
N VAL A 32 -6.30 8.47 -4.15
CA VAL A 32 -7.76 8.60 -4.32
C VAL A 32 -8.07 9.82 -5.17
N ALA A 33 -7.44 10.96 -4.87
CA ALA A 33 -7.58 12.17 -5.69
C ALA A 33 -7.04 11.95 -7.11
N LEU A 34 -5.92 11.22 -7.24
CA LEU A 34 -5.37 10.85 -8.54
C LEU A 34 -6.35 10.00 -9.34
N ALA A 35 -6.95 8.97 -8.75
CA ALA A 35 -7.98 8.15 -9.42
C ALA A 35 -9.15 9.02 -9.92
N SER A 36 -9.64 9.93 -9.07
CA SER A 36 -10.73 10.85 -9.41
C SER A 36 -10.38 11.75 -10.61
N ALA A 37 -9.13 12.21 -10.72
CA ALA A 37 -8.68 13.01 -11.86
C ALA A 37 -8.73 12.26 -13.20
N PHE A 38 -8.72 10.92 -13.19
CA PHE A 38 -8.89 10.06 -14.36
C PHE A 38 -10.34 9.59 -14.57
N GLY A 39 -11.30 10.11 -13.79
CA GLY A 39 -12.70 9.65 -13.84
C GLY A 39 -12.91 8.25 -13.25
N VAL A 40 -11.95 7.77 -12.44
CA VAL A 40 -12.01 6.47 -11.77
C VAL A 40 -12.36 6.66 -10.30
N ARG A 41 -13.25 5.85 -9.75
CA ARG A 41 -13.58 5.94 -8.32
C ARG A 41 -12.42 5.42 -7.47
N GLY A 42 -11.95 6.28 -6.58
CA GLY A 42 -10.92 5.95 -5.60
C GLY A 42 -11.52 5.68 -4.22
N PHE A 43 -10.97 4.69 -3.51
CA PHE A 43 -11.37 4.29 -2.17
C PHE A 43 -10.14 4.29 -1.25
N ARG A 44 -10.33 4.62 0.02
CA ARG A 44 -9.28 4.57 1.05
C ARG A 44 -9.71 3.67 2.20
N VAL A 45 -8.82 2.76 2.56
CA VAL A 45 -8.87 1.96 3.79
C VAL A 45 -8.15 2.76 4.87
N GLU A 46 -8.84 3.05 5.98
CA GLU A 46 -8.29 3.73 7.16
C GLU A 46 -7.76 2.70 8.19
N GLY A 47 -8.26 1.46 8.17
CA GLY A 47 -7.75 0.38 9.00
C GLY A 47 -8.38 -1.00 8.75
N PRO A 48 -7.88 -2.07 9.38
CA PRO A 48 -8.26 -3.45 9.03
C PRO A 48 -9.77 -3.77 9.11
N LYS A 49 -10.53 -3.03 9.92
CA LYS A 49 -11.97 -3.24 10.09
C LYS A 49 -12.81 -2.74 8.92
N ASP A 50 -12.33 -1.74 8.18
CA ASP A 50 -13.07 -1.18 7.04
C ASP A 50 -12.79 -1.93 5.73
N LEU A 51 -11.68 -2.69 5.69
CA LEU A 51 -11.24 -3.40 4.49
C LEU A 51 -12.36 -4.24 3.84
N PRO A 52 -13.16 -5.04 4.59
CA PRO A 52 -14.23 -5.81 3.97
C PRO A 52 -15.27 -4.91 3.28
N SER A 53 -15.77 -3.87 3.95
CA SER A 53 -16.77 -2.96 3.40
C SER A 53 -16.24 -2.14 2.22
N VAL A 54 -14.98 -1.68 2.29
CA VAL A 54 -14.37 -0.90 1.21
C VAL A 54 -14.17 -1.76 -0.05
N LEU A 55 -13.79 -3.03 0.13
CA LEU A 55 -13.66 -3.96 -0.99
C LEU A 55 -15.02 -4.30 -1.60
N GLU A 56 -16.05 -4.50 -0.78
CA GLU A 56 -17.42 -4.75 -1.27
C GLU A 56 -17.90 -3.58 -2.13
N GLU A 57 -17.73 -2.33 -1.66
CA GLU A 57 -18.12 -1.14 -2.42
C GLU A 57 -17.30 -0.99 -3.71
N ALA A 58 -15.98 -1.19 -3.65
CA ALA A 58 -15.11 -1.05 -4.80
C ALA A 58 -15.32 -2.13 -5.88
N LEU A 59 -15.70 -3.35 -5.48
CA LEU A 59 -16.02 -4.45 -6.40
C LEU A 59 -17.44 -4.34 -6.97
N GLY A 60 -18.35 -3.66 -6.28
CA GLY A 60 -19.69 -3.36 -6.76
C GLY A 60 -19.76 -2.18 -7.74
N GLU A 61 -18.67 -1.41 -7.87
CA GLU A 61 -18.62 -0.26 -8.77
C GLU A 61 -18.71 -0.68 -10.24
N THR A 62 -19.48 0.07 -11.03
CA THR A 62 -19.55 -0.18 -12.47
C THR A 62 -18.36 0.48 -13.16
N GLY A 63 -17.37 -0.32 -13.55
CA GLY A 63 -16.16 0.15 -14.21
C GLY A 63 -14.91 0.00 -13.34
N PRO A 64 -13.79 0.65 -13.70
CA PRO A 64 -12.56 0.53 -12.93
C PRO A 64 -12.69 1.21 -11.57
N SER A 65 -12.00 0.65 -10.57
CA SER A 65 -11.87 1.21 -9.23
C SER A 65 -10.42 1.12 -8.73
N VAL A 66 -10.03 2.07 -7.88
CA VAL A 66 -8.72 2.08 -7.21
C VAL A 66 -8.93 2.05 -5.71
N VAL A 67 -8.37 1.05 -5.03
CA VAL A 67 -8.40 0.97 -3.55
C VAL A 67 -7.00 1.24 -3.01
N ASP A 68 -6.84 2.28 -2.20
CA ASP A 68 -5.62 2.63 -1.47
C ASP A 68 -5.63 1.96 -0.08
N ILE A 69 -4.70 1.03 0.15
CA ILE A 69 -4.62 0.20 1.36
C ILE A 69 -3.28 0.47 2.05
N PRO A 70 -3.27 1.16 3.22
CA PRO A 70 -2.05 1.38 3.97
C PRO A 70 -1.54 0.05 4.55
N VAL A 71 -0.26 -0.24 4.33
CA VAL A 71 0.39 -1.45 4.87
C VAL A 71 1.69 -1.08 5.58
N ARG A 72 2.01 -1.83 6.63
CA ARG A 72 3.31 -1.73 7.32
C ARG A 72 4.21 -2.85 6.83
N TYR A 73 5.24 -2.51 6.06
CA TYR A 73 6.14 -3.52 5.51
C TYR A 73 7.03 -4.17 6.59
N ASP A 74 7.20 -3.53 7.75
CA ASP A 74 7.95 -4.07 8.89
C ASP A 74 7.34 -5.37 9.45
N ASP A 75 6.05 -5.62 9.20
CA ASP A 75 5.37 -6.86 9.60
C ASP A 75 5.66 -8.04 8.65
N ASN A 76 6.44 -7.82 7.59
CA ASN A 76 6.82 -8.89 6.68
C ASN A 76 7.64 -9.98 7.43
N PRO A 77 7.25 -11.25 7.36
CA PRO A 77 7.93 -12.35 8.06
C PRO A 77 9.40 -12.52 7.66
N PHE A 78 9.77 -12.11 6.44
CA PHE A 78 11.17 -12.12 6.00
C PHE A 78 12.01 -10.97 6.58
N VAL A 79 11.35 -9.93 7.10
CA VAL A 79 11.99 -8.81 7.83
C VAL A 79 12.11 -9.14 9.32
N ARG A 80 11.06 -9.70 9.91
CA ARG A 80 10.93 -9.84 11.36
C ARG A 80 11.76 -10.98 11.98
N GLY A 81 12.39 -11.82 11.14
CA GLY A 81 13.01 -13.07 11.57
C GLY A 81 11.97 -14.11 12.02
N PRO A 82 12.35 -15.38 12.25
CA PRO A 82 11.45 -16.35 12.85
C PRO A 82 11.02 -15.86 14.25
N LYS A 83 9.73 -16.00 14.57
CA LYS A 83 9.20 -15.76 15.92
C LYS A 83 9.72 -16.79 16.91
#